data_AF-A0A523Z6L1-F1
#
_entry.id   AF-A0A523Z6L1-F1
#
_cell.length_a   1.000
_cell.length_b   1.000
_cell.length_c   1.000
_cell.angle_alpha   90.00
_cell.angle_beta   90.00
_cell.angle_gamma   90.00
#
_symmetry.space_group_name_H-M   'P 1'
#
loop_
_entity.id
_entity.type
_entity.pdbx_description
1 polymer ?
#
loop_
_entity_poly.entity_id
_entity_poly.type
_entity_poly.pdbx_seq_one_letter_code
_entity_poly.pdbx_strand_id
1 'polypeptide(L)'
;MIFLALISKSAATAMLLTTFIPGGGQFYTKRWFKGILIGGTQSYIIYKGAKTQFELNDVERKLQESYSISLAAEKEDLLVQRREILWLGALVWTIGVLDAYVDARLYDFKSDITIDARGDPKITISFNIQY
;
A
#
# COMPACT_ATOMS: atom_id res chain seq x y z
N MET A 1 -7.66 -14.07 35.48
CA MET A 1 -7.00 -13.12 34.54
C MET A 1 -7.45 -13.49 33.15
N ILE A 2 -8.20 -12.60 32.52
CA ILE A 2 -8.92 -12.82 31.25
C ILE A 2 -7.90 -13.15 30.15
N PHE A 3 -8.08 -14.31 29.53
CA PHE A 3 -7.45 -14.68 28.27
C PHE A 3 -7.82 -13.62 27.23
N LEU A 4 -6.92 -12.65 27.02
CA LEU A 4 -6.82 -11.94 25.75
C LEU A 4 -6.37 -12.98 24.72
N ALA A 5 -7.34 -13.74 24.21
CA ALA A 5 -7.26 -14.32 22.89
C ALA A 5 -7.00 -13.15 21.95
N LEU A 6 -5.72 -12.94 21.66
CA LEU A 6 -5.23 -12.00 20.68
C LEU A 6 -5.98 -12.30 19.38
N ILE A 7 -6.87 -11.38 19.02
CA ILE A 7 -7.60 -11.37 17.76
C ILE A 7 -6.55 -11.48 16.66
N SER A 8 -6.51 -12.62 15.97
CA SER A 8 -5.74 -12.79 14.75
C SER A 8 -6.15 -11.67 13.80
N LYS A 9 -5.19 -10.84 13.40
CA LYS A 9 -5.46 -9.70 12.50
C LYS A 9 -5.97 -10.28 11.18
N SER A 10 -7.18 -9.91 10.77
CA SER A 10 -7.76 -10.43 9.53
C SER A 10 -6.97 -9.91 8.33
N ALA A 11 -6.42 -10.83 7.54
CA ALA A 11 -5.72 -10.51 6.30
C ALA A 11 -6.65 -9.78 5.31
N ALA A 12 -7.93 -10.16 5.27
CA ALA A 12 -8.93 -9.47 4.46
C ALA A 12 -9.09 -8.00 4.89
N THR A 13 -9.11 -7.72 6.20
CA THR A 13 -9.19 -6.35 6.72
C THR A 13 -7.93 -5.54 6.40
N ALA A 14 -6.74 -6.13 6.54
CA ALA A 14 -5.47 -5.45 6.22
C ALA A 14 -5.37 -5.10 4.72
N MET A 15 -5.79 -6.02 3.84
CA MET A 15 -5.84 -5.80 2.41
C MET A 15 -6.84 -4.69 2.05
N LEU A 16 -8.09 -4.78 2.53
CA LEU A 16 -9.10 -3.76 2.27
C LEU A 16 -8.65 -2.38 2.74
N LEU A 17 -8.03 -2.30 3.93
CA LEU A 17 -7.55 -1.03 4.46
C LEU A 17 -6.41 -0.47 3.59
N THR A 18 -5.51 -1.28 3.06
CA THR A 18 -4.45 -0.84 2.13
C THR A 18 -5.00 -0.39 0.78
N THR A 19 -6.06 -1.05 0.31
CA THR A 19 -6.73 -0.70 -0.95
C THR A 19 -7.32 0.69 -0.89
N PHE A 20 -8.04 1.01 0.19
CA PHE A 20 -8.78 2.28 0.30
C PHE A 20 -8.01 3.39 1.01
N ILE A 21 -7.09 3.04 1.91
CA ILE A 21 -6.31 3.98 2.70
C ILE A 21 -4.82 3.73 2.43
N PRO A 22 -4.09 4.74 1.90
CA PRO A 22 -2.65 4.64 1.72
C PRO A 22 -1.93 4.14 2.99
N GLY A 23 -1.21 3.03 2.88
CA GLY A 23 -0.48 2.39 3.99
C GLY A 23 -1.37 1.75 5.07
N GLY A 24 -2.69 1.67 4.85
CA GLY A 24 -3.67 1.29 5.87
C GLY A 24 -3.40 -0.08 6.50
N GLY A 25 -3.15 -1.11 5.69
CA GLY A 25 -2.87 -2.46 6.20
C GLY A 25 -1.57 -2.56 6.98
N GLN A 26 -0.56 -1.75 6.63
CA GLN A 26 0.70 -1.69 7.37
C GLN A 26 0.51 -1.05 8.76
N PHE A 27 -0.30 0.01 8.87
CA PHE A 27 -0.68 0.57 10.17
C PHE A 27 -1.52 -0.42 10.99
N TYR A 28 -2.46 -1.12 10.35
CA TYR A 28 -3.27 -2.15 11.00
C TYR A 28 -2.43 -3.31 11.56
N THR A 29 -1.38 -3.73 10.86
CA THR A 29 -0.43 -4.77 11.30
C THR A 29 0.70 -4.23 12.19
N LYS A 30 0.61 -2.96 12.64
CA LYS A 30 1.59 -2.27 13.51
C LYS A 30 3.00 -2.15 12.90
N ARG A 31 3.12 -2.20 11.57
CA ARG A 31 4.36 -2.00 10.83
C ARG A 31 4.50 -0.54 10.40
N TRP A 32 4.67 0.33 11.39
CA TRP A 32 4.64 1.79 11.24
C TRP A 32 5.60 2.34 10.18
N PHE A 33 6.85 1.87 10.17
CA PHE A 33 7.85 2.31 9.18
C PHE A 33 7.44 1.93 7.75
N LYS A 34 6.98 0.69 7.54
CA LYS A 34 6.42 0.28 6.25
C LYS A 34 5.19 1.10 5.88
N GLY A 35 4.31 1.40 6.84
CA GLY A 35 3.12 2.22 6.63
C GLY A 35 3.45 3.63 6.17
N ILE A 36 4.51 4.25 6.72
CA ILE A 36 5.00 5.55 6.26
C ILE A 36 5.56 5.46 4.84
N LEU A 37 6.38 4.44 4.54
CA LEU A 37 6.98 4.30 3.21
C LEU A 37 5.93 4.00 2.12
N ILE A 38 5.08 2.99 2.35
CA ILE A 38 4.05 2.57 1.39
C ILE A 38 2.97 3.65 1.30
N GLY A 39 2.47 4.14 2.43
CA GLY A 39 1.47 5.20 2.48
C GLY A 39 1.97 6.49 1.83
N GLY A 40 3.20 6.91 2.13
CA GLY A 40 3.81 8.09 1.50
C GLY A 40 3.96 7.94 -0.01
N THR A 41 4.40 6.78 -0.49
CA THR A 41 4.51 6.48 -1.94
C THR A 41 3.15 6.53 -2.62
N GLN A 42 2.14 5.86 -2.02
CA GLN A 42 0.77 5.84 -2.52
C GLN A 42 0.15 7.25 -2.55
N SER A 43 0.32 8.04 -1.48
CA SER A 43 -0.13 9.44 -1.41
C SER A 43 0.56 10.33 -2.45
N TYR A 44 1.86 10.15 -2.68
CA TYR A 44 2.59 10.88 -3.71
C TYR A 44 2.04 10.59 -5.13
N ILE A 45 1.74 9.32 -5.43
CA ILE A 45 1.15 8.92 -6.71
C ILE A 45 -0.23 9.54 -6.89
N ILE A 46 -1.09 9.53 -5.86
CA ILE A 46 -2.39 10.21 -5.89
C ILE A 46 -2.21 11.69 -6.19
N TYR A 47 -1.29 12.36 -5.48
CA TYR A 47 -0.99 13.78 -5.69
C TYR A 47 -0.56 14.05 -7.13
N LYS A 48 0.39 13.28 -7.66
CA LYS A 48 0.86 13.39 -9.05
C LYS A 48 -0.27 13.19 -10.05
N GLY A 49 -1.11 12.17 -9.86
CA GLY A 49 -2.26 11.90 -10.72
C GLY A 49 -3.28 13.04 -10.70
N ALA A 50 -3.58 13.60 -9.53
CA ALA A 50 -4.48 14.74 -9.39
C ALA A 50 -3.91 16.00 -10.07
N LYS A 51 -2.62 16.31 -9.83
CA LYS A 51 -1.94 17.43 -10.47
C LYS A 51 -1.98 17.33 -12.00
N THR A 52 -1.62 16.16 -12.55
CA THR A 52 -1.65 15.92 -14.00
C THR A 52 -3.08 16.02 -14.56
N GLN A 53 -4.10 15.59 -13.82
CA GLN A 53 -5.50 15.77 -14.24
C GLN A 53 -5.91 17.25 -14.28
N PHE A 54 -5.49 18.05 -13.30
CA PHE A 54 -5.76 19.50 -13.32
C PHE A 54 -5.05 20.19 -14.49
N GLU A 55 -3.79 19.83 -14.76
CA GLU A 55 -3.02 20.35 -15.91
C GLU A 55 -3.69 19.98 -17.24
N LEU A 56 -4.15 18.73 -17.38
CA LEU A 56 -4.91 18.28 -18.57
C LEU A 56 -6.17 19.12 -18.80
N ASN A 57 -6.95 19.36 -17.74
CA ASN A 57 -8.17 20.14 -17.84
C ASN A 57 -7.88 21.60 -18.24
N ASP A 58 -6.79 22.19 -17.75
CA ASP A 58 -6.39 23.56 -18.10
C ASP A 58 -5.93 23.67 -19.57
N VAL A 59 -5.12 22.72 -20.03
CA VAL A 59 -4.67 22.65 -21.43
C VAL A 59 -5.85 22.42 -22.37
N GLU A 60 -6.78 21.53 -22.00
CA GLU A 60 -7.98 21.25 -22.79
C GLU A 60 -8.90 22.48 -22.91
N ARG A 61 -9.08 23.24 -21.82
CA ARG A 61 -9.80 24.51 -21.84
C ARG A 61 -9.13 25.52 -22.77
N LYS A 62 -7.80 25.68 -22.69
CA LYS A 62 -7.05 26.59 -23.57
C LYS A 62 -7.17 26.19 -25.05
N LEU A 63 -7.14 24.90 -25.36
CA LEU A 63 -7.32 24.39 -26.72
C LEU A 63 -8.70 24.66 -27.30
N GLN A 64 -9.74 24.65 -26.45
CA GLN A 64 -11.10 25.00 -26.88
C GLN A 64 -11.25 26.50 -27.16
N GLU A 65 -10.57 27.35 -26.39
CA GLU A 65 -10.57 28.81 -26.58
C GLU A 65 -9.73 29.22 -27.79
N SER A 66 -8.55 28.62 -27.96
CA SER A 66 -7.63 28.93 -29.05
C SER A 66 -6.79 27.71 -29.40
N TYR A 67 -6.97 27.19 -30.62
CA TYR A 67 -6.18 26.08 -31.10
C TYR A 67 -4.72 26.50 -31.27
N SER A 68 -3.81 25.77 -30.64
CA SER A 68 -2.36 25.88 -30.91
C SER A 68 -1.71 24.50 -30.95
N ILE A 69 -0.75 24.35 -31.86
CA ILE A 69 0.00 23.10 -32.03
C ILE A 69 0.80 22.77 -30.77
N SER A 70 1.35 23.77 -30.08
CA SER A 70 2.09 23.58 -28.83
C SER A 70 1.23 23.05 -27.70
N LEU A 71 0.01 23.58 -27.52
CA LEU A 71 -0.93 23.07 -26.50
C LEU A 71 -1.42 21.65 -26.84
N ALA A 72 -1.58 21.33 -28.13
CA ALA A 72 -1.97 19.98 -28.54
C ALA A 72 -0.87 18.95 -28.23
N ALA A 73 0.40 19.31 -28.45
CA ALA A 73 1.54 18.48 -28.06
C ALA A 73 1.63 18.32 -26.53
N GLU A 74 1.44 19.41 -25.76
CA GLU A 74 1.44 19.36 -24.30
C GLU A 74 0.33 18.45 -23.75
N LYS A 75 -0.86 18.46 -24.37
CA LYS A 75 -1.95 17.55 -24.02
C LYS A 75 -1.54 16.08 -24.18
N GLU A 76 -0.93 15.72 -25.31
CA GLU A 76 -0.47 14.35 -25.57
C GLU A 76 0.57 13.90 -24.52
N ASP A 77 1.54 14.77 -24.20
CA ASP A 77 2.55 14.48 -23.16
C ASP A 77 1.91 14.25 -21.79
N LEU A 78 0.92 15.07 -21.42
CA LEU A 78 0.18 14.91 -20.17
C LEU A 78 -0.66 13.62 -20.14
N LEU A 79 -1.23 13.20 -21.27
CA LEU A 79 -1.97 11.94 -21.38
C LEU A 79 -1.04 10.73 -21.20
N VAL A 80 0.17 10.78 -21.76
CA VAL A 80 1.20 9.77 -21.54
C VAL A 80 1.59 9.72 -20.06
N GLN A 81 1.91 10.88 -19.46
CA GLN A 81 2.26 10.96 -18.04
C GLN A 81 1.16 10.42 -17.13
N ARG A 82 -0.12 10.76 -17.42
CA ARG A 82 -1.26 10.23 -16.66
C ARG A 82 -1.31 8.71 -16.72
N ARG A 83 -1.14 8.12 -17.91
CA ARG A 83 -1.14 6.66 -18.09
C ARG A 83 0.01 6.00 -17.32
N GLU A 84 1.20 6.58 -17.37
CA GLU A 84 2.36 6.09 -16.61
C GLU A 84 2.13 6.16 -15.09
N ILE A 85 1.58 7.26 -14.58
CA ILE A 85 1.22 7.42 -13.17
C ILE A 85 0.17 6.39 -12.76
N LEU A 86 -0.84 6.13 -13.59
CA LEU A 86 -1.87 5.12 -13.31
C LEU A 86 -1.29 3.71 -13.27
N TRP A 87 -0.42 3.34 -14.21
CA TRP A 87 0.24 2.02 -14.22
C TRP A 87 1.18 1.85 -13.03
N LEU A 88 1.97 2.88 -12.72
CA LEU A 88 2.83 2.87 -11.53
C LEU A 88 2.00 2.77 -10.25
N GLY A 89 0.90 3.51 -10.18
CA GLY A 89 -0.05 3.45 -9.07
C GLY A 89 -0.65 2.06 -8.89
N ALA A 90 -1.14 1.45 -9.97
CA ALA A 90 -1.68 0.09 -9.93
C ALA A 90 -0.63 -0.90 -9.40
N LEU A 91 0.60 -0.85 -9.90
CA LEU A 91 1.69 -1.72 -9.46
C LEU A 91 2.03 -1.52 -7.97
N VAL A 92 2.16 -0.28 -7.52
CA VAL A 92 2.44 0.03 -6.10
C VAL A 92 1.29 -0.41 -5.19
N TRP A 93 0.03 -0.22 -5.60
CA TRP A 93 -1.13 -0.69 -4.84
C TRP A 93 -1.16 -2.21 -4.73
N THR A 94 -0.94 -2.92 -5.84
CA THR A 94 -0.89 -4.39 -5.84
C THR A 94 0.19 -4.90 -4.90
N ILE A 95 1.41 -4.33 -4.97
CA ILE A 95 2.51 -4.69 -4.07
C ILE A 95 2.13 -4.41 -2.61
N GLY A 96 1.56 -3.24 -2.31
CA GLY A 96 1.15 -2.88 -0.96
C GLY A 96 0.09 -3.82 -0.38
N VAL A 97 -0.89 -4.23 -1.19
CA VAL A 97 -1.93 -5.19 -0.80
C VAL A 97 -1.34 -6.59 -0.56
N LEU A 98 -0.43 -7.05 -1.41
CA LEU A 98 0.28 -8.31 -1.23
C LEU A 98 1.16 -8.32 0.04
N ASP A 99 1.92 -7.24 0.27
CA ASP A 99 2.72 -7.07 1.49
C ASP A 99 1.83 -7.06 2.74
N ALA A 100 0.69 -6.35 2.72
CA ALA A 100 -0.28 -6.36 3.81
C ALA A 100 -0.90 -7.74 4.05
N TYR A 101 -1.17 -8.52 3.00
CA TYR A 101 -1.67 -9.89 3.10
C TYR A 101 -0.65 -10.80 3.79
N VAL A 102 0.60 -10.79 3.31
CA VAL A 102 1.70 -11.57 3.89
C VAL A 102 1.94 -11.15 5.33
N ASP A 103 1.98 -9.85 5.61
CA ASP A 103 2.22 -9.33 6.96
C ASP A 103 1.11 -9.69 7.93
N ALA A 104 -0.16 -9.70 7.49
CA ALA A 104 -1.29 -10.12 8.31
C ALA A 104 -1.31 -11.62 8.56
N ARG A 105 -0.98 -12.44 7.54
CA ARG A 105 -0.81 -13.89 7.71
C ARG A 105 0.36 -14.23 8.64
N LEU A 106 1.45 -13.46 8.56
CA LEU A 106 2.62 -13.63 9.41
C LEU A 106 2.46 -13.01 10.81
N TYR A 107 1.42 -12.20 11.05
CA TYR A 107 1.24 -11.47 12.31
C TYR A 107 1.05 -12.39 13.52
N ASP A 108 0.45 -13.57 13.32
CA ASP A 108 0.23 -14.58 14.37
C ASP A 108 1.41 -15.53 14.60
N PHE A 109 2.52 -15.39 13.85
CA PHE A 109 3.73 -16.19 14.08
C PHE A 109 4.46 -15.65 15.32
N LYS A 110 4.04 -16.08 16.51
CA LYS A 110 4.84 -15.95 17.73
C LYS A 110 5.96 -16.98 17.69
N SER A 111 7.18 -16.52 17.43
CA SER A 111 8.39 -17.30 17.73
C SER A 111 8.76 -17.07 19.19
N ASP A 112 8.33 -17.95 20.08
CA ASP A 112 8.86 -17.98 21.44
C ASP A 112 10.22 -18.70 21.39
N ILE A 113 11.30 -17.92 21.38
CA ILE A 113 12.65 -18.43 21.68
C ILE A 113 12.67 -18.66 23.19
N THR A 114 12.42 -19.90 23.61
CA THR A 114 12.52 -20.30 25.01
C THR A 114 13.89 -20.94 25.22
N ILE A 115 14.59 -20.48 26.26
CA ILE A 115 15.84 -21.09 26.71
C ILE A 115 15.44 -22.24 27.65
N ASP A 116 15.94 -23.45 27.39
CA ASP A 116 15.73 -24.61 28.28
C ASP A 116 16.38 -24.34 29.65
N ALA A 117 15.94 -25.03 30.70
CA ALA A 117 16.51 -24.98 32.04
C ALA A 117 18.02 -25.32 32.11
N ARG A 118 18.60 -25.82 31.01
CA ARG A 118 20.03 -26.11 30.81
C ARG A 118 20.82 -25.00 30.10
N GLY A 119 20.17 -23.94 29.63
CA GLY A 119 20.81 -22.86 28.89
C GLY A 119 20.89 -23.08 27.37
N ASP A 120 20.37 -24.21 26.87
CA ASP A 120 20.37 -24.51 25.43
C ASP A 120 19.21 -23.77 24.71
N PRO A 121 19.45 -23.18 23.53
CA PRO A 121 18.41 -22.51 22.76
C PRO A 121 17.44 -23.54 22.16
N LYS A 122 16.15 -23.47 22.53
CA LYS A 122 15.10 -24.30 21.95
C LYS A 122 14.20 -23.44 21.04
N ILE A 123 14.23 -23.71 19.74
CA ILE A 123 13.32 -23.11 18.78
C ILE A 123 12.05 -23.97 18.73
N THR A 124 10.95 -23.45 19.26
CA THR A 124 9.63 -24.10 19.13
C THR A 124 8.80 -23.32 18.13
N ILE A 125 8.53 -23.92 16.97
CA ILE A 125 7.68 -23.33 15.92
C ILE A 125 6.28 -23.92 16.05
N SER A 126 5.31 -23.12 16.48
CA SER A 126 3.91 -23.53 16.64
C SER A 126 3.08 -23.03 15.45
N PHE A 127 2.50 -23.94 14.67
CA PHE A 127 1.62 -23.58 13.55
C PHE A 127 0.16 -23.64 14.01
N ASN A 128 -0.54 -22.50 13.96
CA ASN A 128 -1.99 -22.47 14.12
C ASN A 128 -2.62 -22.24 12.75
N ILE A 129 -2.94 -23.33 12.05
CA ILE A 129 -3.60 -23.26 10.73
C ILE A 129 -5.10 -23.21 11.00
N GLN A 130 -5.67 -22.01 10.95
CA GLN A 130 -7.13 -21.84 10.86
C GLN A 130 -7.52 -21.88 9.38
N TYR A 131 -8.27 -22.92 9.01
CA TYR A 131 -8.92 -23.08 7.71
C TYR A 131 -10.08 -22.10 7.56
#